data_AF-A0A6P4JHH5-F1
#
_entry.id   AF-A0A6P4JHH5-F1
#
_cell.length_a   1.000
_cell.length_b   1.000
_cell.length_c   1.000
_cell.angle_alpha   90.00
_cell.angle_beta   90.00
_cell.angle_gamma   90.00
#
_symmetry.space_group_name_H-M   'P 1'
#
loop_
_entity.id
_entity.type
_entity.pdbx_description
1 polymer ?
#
loop_
_entity_poly.entity_id
_entity_poly.type
_entity_poly.pdbx_seq_one_letter_code
_entity_poly.pdbx_strand_id
1 'polypeptide(L)'
;MTEAHTEEQLLELRRILLLTVYKNTLNQLVLQQRSQRLNARKPLSLPASLRRRRSSSLGEQEKPDRILITGKVLPRLESLLGETEDDADQLDEDVLDALKFERDMDALRAIYEVAMDDEELKERKIISVDGKELETGKEEIASKDPDLEIVQGKDDSDEPKSQKSFKILEFNVLESQPIDVEKSKFVEGEDLDAPQPQIESQETTHEEDRSLQKLKQAIAALGGNKSEVSQAAQQLQESKDELKKLKEDLDTEKRVTKDKLLDLEDRIAETKYKLRCVSRVNDLEYSLVQRWEEGRLAQGTIWGENAERAYLRDILDIKQKLAREERVSTELRSFRQQEIVDLHRRIVEWQERYVSEMRRVDREAESWELRILEQKKQLERHREIYEERMIFVQEYRAQKAEEQRLHDLQVHRIECAVRLQAWWRGTMVRRGLGPFKKKPKRGKRGKPKK
;
A
#
# COMPACT_ATOMS: atom_id res chain seq x y z
N MET A 1 20.25 37.04 22.90
CA MET A 1 19.18 37.04 23.91
C MET A 1 18.25 35.89 23.56
N THR A 2 18.53 34.69 24.05
CA THR A 2 17.64 33.54 23.88
C THR A 2 16.53 33.70 24.90
N GLU A 3 15.38 34.19 24.46
CA GLU A 3 14.18 34.25 25.29
C GLU A 3 13.88 32.82 25.78
N ALA A 4 14.07 32.61 27.08
CA ALA A 4 13.73 31.35 27.72
C ALA A 4 12.22 31.16 27.54
N HIS A 5 11.85 30.16 26.75
CA HIS A 5 10.44 29.84 26.50
C HIS A 5 9.81 29.49 27.83
N THR A 6 8.66 30.08 28.13
CA THR A 6 7.96 29.79 29.38
C THR A 6 7.55 28.31 29.38
N GLU A 7 7.52 27.69 30.56
CA GLU A 7 7.15 26.27 30.68
C GLU A 7 5.76 25.98 30.07
N GLU A 8 4.86 26.98 30.09
CA GLU A 8 3.55 26.93 29.45
C GLU A 8 3.66 26.78 27.92
N GLN A 9 4.56 27.53 27.27
CA GLN A 9 4.80 27.41 25.82
C GLN A 9 5.38 26.03 25.48
N LEU A 10 6.23 25.47 26.33
CA LEU A 10 6.78 24.12 26.13
C LEU A 10 5.71 23.03 26.28
N LEU A 11 4.80 23.16 27.24
CA LEU A 11 3.68 22.23 27.42
C LEU A 11 2.67 22.34 26.27
N GLU A 12 2.38 23.55 25.78
CA GLU A 12 1.50 23.76 24.64
C GLU A 12 2.12 23.19 23.35
N LEU A 13 3.43 23.40 23.13
CA LEU A 13 4.17 22.76 22.04
C LEU A 13 4.13 21.23 22.16
N ARG A 14 4.33 20.66 23.35
CA ARG A 14 4.21 19.21 23.58
C ARG A 14 2.82 18.68 23.23
N ARG A 15 1.76 19.41 23.60
CA ARG A 15 0.37 19.06 23.27
C ARG A 15 0.11 19.11 21.77
N ILE A 16 0.57 20.16 21.08
CA ILE A 16 0.44 20.30 19.63
C ILE A 16 1.20 19.18 18.91
N LEU A 17 2.41 18.85 19.38
CA LEU A 17 3.20 17.75 18.84
C LEU A 17 2.49 16.40 19.05
N LEU A 18 1.92 16.13 20.23
CA LEU A 18 1.15 14.91 20.46
C LEU A 18 -0.08 14.80 19.55
N LEU A 19 -0.84 15.89 19.39
CA LEU A 19 -2.00 15.95 18.50
C LEU A 19 -1.62 15.71 17.03
N THR A 20 -0.53 16.32 16.57
CA THR A 20 -0.06 16.18 15.18
C THR A 20 0.46 14.77 14.92
N VAL A 21 1.22 14.19 15.85
CA VAL A 21 1.71 12.81 15.76
C VAL A 21 0.53 11.82 15.75
N TYR A 22 -0.44 11.98 16.67
CA TYR A 22 -1.64 11.12 16.70
C TYR A 22 -2.45 11.20 15.40
N LYS A 23 -2.65 12.41 14.86
CA LYS A 23 -3.36 12.58 13.58
C LYS A 23 -2.59 11.94 12.42
N ASN A 24 -1.26 12.05 12.41
CA ASN A 24 -0.43 11.46 11.38
C ASN A 24 -0.43 9.92 11.44
N THR A 25 -0.33 9.33 12.64
CA THR A 25 -0.39 7.87 12.80
C THR A 25 -1.76 7.32 12.43
N LEU A 26 -2.85 8.01 12.79
CA LEU A 26 -4.21 7.67 12.36
C LEU A 26 -4.34 7.66 10.84
N ASN A 27 -3.83 8.70 10.17
CA ASN A 27 -3.88 8.80 8.71
C ASN A 27 -3.07 7.67 8.04
N GLN A 28 -1.89 7.33 8.57
CA GLN A 28 -1.07 6.22 8.07
C GLN A 28 -1.79 4.87 8.22
N LEU A 29 -2.43 4.63 9.35
CA LEU A 29 -3.21 3.41 9.60
C LEU A 29 -4.41 3.31 8.64
N VAL A 30 -5.13 4.41 8.41
CA VAL A 30 -6.24 4.45 7.44
C VAL A 30 -5.74 4.19 6.01
N LEU A 31 -4.58 4.75 5.63
CA LEU A 31 -3.96 4.48 4.33
C LEU A 31 -3.53 3.02 4.19
N GLN A 32 -2.96 2.44 5.24
CA GLN A 32 -2.60 1.02 5.27
C GLN A 32 -3.84 0.12 5.13
N GLN A 33 -4.93 0.43 5.84
CA GLN A 33 -6.20 -0.30 5.73
C GLN A 33 -6.79 -0.21 4.31
N ARG A 34 -6.73 0.98 3.69
CA ARG A 34 -7.19 1.17 2.32
C ARG A 34 -6.32 0.39 1.32
N SER A 35 -5.00 0.40 1.51
CA SER A 35 -4.05 -0.38 0.71
C SER A 35 -4.32 -1.87 0.83
N GLN A 36 -4.51 -2.38 2.05
CA GLN A 36 -4.87 -3.79 2.30
C GLN A 36 -6.18 -4.16 1.60
N ARG A 37 -7.23 -3.33 1.69
CA ARG A 37 -8.50 -3.58 0.98
C ARG A 37 -8.37 -3.57 -0.54
N LEU A 38 -7.46 -2.77 -1.09
CA LEU A 38 -7.20 -2.72 -2.53
C LEU A 38 -6.36 -3.91 -3.00
N ASN A 39 -5.48 -4.42 -2.14
CA ASN A 39 -4.59 -5.55 -2.44
C ASN A 39 -5.19 -6.91 -2.08
N ALA A 40 -6.25 -6.96 -1.27
CA ALA A 40 -6.98 -8.19 -0.96
C ALA A 40 -7.51 -8.80 -2.27
N ARG A 41 -6.98 -9.98 -2.62
CA ARG A 41 -7.21 -10.65 -3.92
C ARG A 41 -8.67 -11.06 -4.16
N LYS A 42 -9.52 -11.01 -3.13
CA LYS A 42 -10.95 -11.28 -3.21
C LYS A 42 -11.70 -10.23 -2.38
N PRO A 43 -12.77 -9.60 -2.88
CA PRO A 43 -13.62 -8.77 -2.05
C PRO A 43 -14.19 -9.66 -0.94
N LEU A 44 -13.97 -9.30 0.33
CA LEU A 44 -14.52 -9.95 1.53
C LEU A 44 -15.98 -10.34 1.27
N SER A 45 -16.18 -11.60 0.89
CA SER A 45 -17.51 -12.14 0.68
C SER A 45 -18.06 -12.36 2.07
N LEU A 46 -18.83 -11.39 2.57
CA LEU A 46 -19.54 -11.57 3.83
C LEU A 46 -20.24 -12.94 3.82
N PRO A 47 -20.10 -13.73 4.91
CA PRO A 47 -20.74 -15.03 5.04
C PRO A 47 -22.21 -14.94 4.61
N ALA A 48 -22.70 -15.95 3.89
CA ALA A 48 -24.05 -15.95 3.33
C ALA A 48 -25.15 -15.67 4.39
N SER A 49 -24.87 -15.91 5.66
CA SER A 49 -25.72 -15.59 6.82
C SER A 49 -25.92 -14.09 7.08
N LEU A 50 -25.00 -13.22 6.67
CA LEU A 50 -25.06 -11.77 6.86
C LEU A 50 -25.45 -11.00 5.59
N ARG A 51 -25.54 -11.66 4.44
CA ARG A 51 -26.15 -11.08 3.23
C ARG A 51 -27.65 -10.95 3.47
N ARG A 52 -28.06 -9.80 4.00
CA ARG A 52 -29.46 -9.37 4.04
C ARG A 52 -30.00 -9.52 2.62
N ARG A 53 -30.89 -10.50 2.42
CA ARG A 53 -31.54 -10.82 1.14
C ARG A 53 -32.16 -9.56 0.55
N ARG A 54 -31.41 -8.81 -0.25
CA ARG A 54 -31.96 -7.87 -1.22
C ARG A 54 -32.30 -8.70 -2.44
N SER A 55 -33.57 -9.07 -2.51
CA SER A 55 -34.20 -9.63 -3.69
C SER A 55 -34.13 -8.63 -4.84
N SER A 56 -33.09 -8.76 -5.65
CA SER A 56 -33.03 -8.29 -7.04
C SER A 56 -32.27 -9.38 -7.79
N SER A 57 -32.94 -10.39 -8.34
CA SER A 57 -33.55 -10.34 -9.67
C SER A 57 -32.64 -9.64 -10.70
N LEU A 58 -31.44 -10.18 -10.88
CA LEU A 58 -30.68 -10.01 -12.10
C LEU A 58 -29.96 -11.32 -12.36
N GLY A 59 -30.30 -11.92 -13.50
CA GLY A 59 -30.06 -13.32 -13.83
C GLY A 59 -28.60 -13.70 -13.73
N GLU A 60 -28.33 -14.64 -12.84
CA GLU A 60 -27.21 -15.55 -12.97
C GLU A 60 -27.47 -16.35 -14.25
N GLN A 61 -26.73 -16.03 -15.32
CA GLN A 61 -26.77 -16.82 -16.55
C GLN A 61 -26.23 -18.20 -16.21
N GLU A 62 -27.14 -19.14 -15.97
CA GLU A 62 -26.85 -20.56 -15.91
C GLU A 62 -26.08 -20.93 -17.19
N LYS A 63 -24.80 -21.25 -17.03
CA LYS A 63 -23.96 -21.71 -18.13
C LYS A 63 -24.64 -22.97 -18.70
N PRO A 64 -24.94 -23.02 -20.01
CA PRO A 64 -25.76 -24.08 -20.57
C PRO A 64 -25.09 -25.43 -20.31
N ASP A 65 -25.84 -26.32 -19.66
CA ASP A 65 -25.44 -27.70 -19.47
C ASP A 65 -25.13 -28.31 -20.84
N ARG A 66 -23.91 -28.83 -20.98
CA ARG A 66 -23.47 -29.52 -22.19
C ARG A 66 -24.20 -30.85 -22.28
N ILE A 67 -25.39 -30.83 -22.87
CA ILE A 67 -26.15 -32.03 -23.21
C ILE A 67 -25.42 -32.73 -24.35
N LEU A 68 -24.91 -33.92 -24.10
CA LEU A 68 -24.35 -34.77 -25.15
C LEU A 68 -25.49 -35.27 -26.06
N ILE A 69 -25.15 -35.59 -27.31
CA ILE A 69 -26.08 -36.06 -28.37
C ILE A 69 -26.91 -37.29 -27.94
N THR A 70 -26.50 -38.00 -26.88
CA THR A 70 -27.19 -39.18 -26.32
C THR A 70 -28.27 -38.84 -25.29
N GLY A 71 -28.53 -37.57 -24.97
CA GLY A 71 -29.58 -37.12 -24.05
C GLY A 71 -29.31 -37.42 -22.57
N LYS A 72 -28.13 -37.93 -22.22
CA LYS A 72 -27.71 -38.17 -20.84
C LYS A 72 -26.81 -37.03 -20.37
N VAL A 73 -27.23 -36.36 -19.29
CA VAL A 73 -26.44 -35.34 -18.60
C VAL A 73 -25.35 -36.05 -17.80
N LEU A 74 -24.08 -35.77 -18.11
CA LEU A 74 -22.95 -36.31 -17.38
C LEU A 74 -22.81 -35.52 -16.06
N PRO A 75 -22.84 -36.18 -14.88
CA PRO A 75 -22.54 -35.50 -13.63
C PRO A 75 -21.14 -34.86 -13.75
N ARG A 76 -21.01 -33.59 -13.35
CA ARG A 76 -19.71 -32.89 -13.38
C ARG A 76 -18.70 -33.70 -12.57
N LEU A 77 -17.54 -33.97 -13.15
CA LEU A 77 -16.42 -34.66 -12.48
C LEU A 77 -15.99 -33.93 -11.19
N GLU A 78 -16.27 -32.64 -11.08
CA GLU A 78 -16.08 -31.79 -9.88
C GLU A 78 -16.93 -32.24 -8.68
N SER A 79 -18.04 -32.97 -8.87
CA SER A 79 -18.83 -33.53 -7.77
C SER A 79 -18.31 -34.89 -7.27
N LEU A 80 -17.40 -35.52 -8.01
CA LEU A 80 -16.83 -36.84 -7.70
C LEU A 80 -15.42 -36.75 -7.09
N LEU A 81 -14.71 -35.65 -7.37
CA LEU A 81 -13.52 -35.23 -6.65
C LEU A 81 -13.97 -34.26 -5.57
N GLY A 82 -14.23 -34.75 -4.36
CA GLY A 82 -14.68 -33.92 -3.24
C GLY A 82 -13.89 -32.62 -3.15
N GLU A 83 -14.59 -31.51 -2.94
CA GLU A 83 -14.00 -30.20 -2.69
C GLU A 83 -12.89 -30.38 -1.64
N THR A 84 -11.66 -30.10 -2.04
CA THR A 84 -10.48 -30.22 -1.19
C THR A 84 -10.72 -29.37 0.06
N GLU A 85 -10.72 -30.00 1.23
CA GLU A 85 -10.99 -29.41 2.56
C GLU A 85 -9.96 -28.34 3.00
N ASP A 86 -9.23 -27.71 2.07
CA ASP A 86 -8.20 -26.71 2.34
C ASP A 86 -8.77 -25.33 2.75
N ASP A 87 -10.09 -25.12 2.63
CA ASP A 87 -10.74 -23.84 2.98
C ASP A 87 -11.04 -23.70 4.50
N ALA A 88 -10.92 -24.78 5.29
CA ALA A 88 -11.26 -24.72 6.72
C ALA A 88 -10.08 -24.28 7.62
N ASP A 89 -8.84 -24.50 7.19
CA ASP A 89 -7.63 -24.19 7.97
C ASP A 89 -6.99 -22.84 7.58
N GLN A 90 -7.41 -22.25 6.46
CA GLN A 90 -7.19 -20.84 6.16
C GLN A 90 -8.29 -20.02 6.81
N LEU A 91 -8.23 -19.87 8.14
CA LEU A 91 -8.80 -18.67 8.77
C LEU A 91 -8.29 -17.48 7.97
N ASP A 92 -9.19 -16.83 7.22
CA ASP A 92 -8.90 -15.72 6.32
C ASP A 92 -7.87 -14.81 7.00
N GLU A 93 -6.64 -14.80 6.49
CA GLU A 93 -5.53 -13.97 7.00
C GLU A 93 -6.00 -12.51 7.12
N ASP A 94 -6.91 -12.10 6.22
CA ASP A 94 -7.63 -10.83 6.20
C ASP A 94 -8.45 -10.54 7.48
N VAL A 95 -9.06 -11.56 8.10
CA VAL A 95 -9.82 -11.44 9.36
C VAL A 95 -8.88 -11.26 10.55
N LEU A 96 -7.75 -11.98 10.58
CA LEU A 96 -6.72 -11.82 11.61
C LEU A 96 -6.06 -10.44 11.51
N ASP A 97 -5.78 -9.97 10.30
CA ASP A 97 -5.25 -8.63 10.06
C ASP A 97 -6.26 -7.53 10.44
N ALA A 98 -7.55 -7.74 10.21
CA ALA A 98 -8.60 -6.81 10.65
C ALA A 98 -8.71 -6.72 12.18
N LEU A 99 -8.63 -7.84 12.89
CA LEU A 99 -8.65 -7.88 14.36
C LEU A 99 -7.39 -7.25 14.96
N LYS A 100 -6.23 -7.47 14.35
CA LYS A 100 -4.97 -6.84 14.75
C LYS A 100 -5.05 -5.31 14.60
N PHE A 101 -5.64 -4.82 13.52
CA PHE A 101 -5.85 -3.38 13.29
C PHE A 101 -6.73 -2.74 14.38
N GLU A 102 -7.83 -3.40 14.75
CA GLU A 102 -8.74 -2.90 15.80
C GLU A 102 -8.01 -2.81 17.16
N ARG A 103 -7.20 -3.83 17.48
CA ARG A 103 -6.37 -3.83 18.70
C ARG A 103 -5.31 -2.72 18.71
N ASP A 104 -4.65 -2.48 17.58
CA ASP A 104 -3.64 -1.41 17.45
C ASP A 104 -4.28 -0.01 17.53
N MET A 105 -5.51 0.14 17.03
CA MET A 105 -6.31 1.37 17.17
C MET A 105 -6.73 1.65 18.62
N ASP A 106 -7.13 0.62 19.35
CA ASP A 106 -7.50 0.76 20.77
C ASP A 106 -6.28 1.05 21.64
N ALA A 107 -5.13 0.43 21.36
CA ALA A 107 -3.86 0.75 22.03
C ALA A 107 -3.45 2.21 21.81
N LEU A 108 -3.60 2.75 20.59
CA LEU A 108 -3.31 4.16 20.31
C LEU A 108 -4.27 5.11 21.01
N ARG A 109 -5.56 4.78 21.12
CA ARG A 109 -6.52 5.58 21.90
C ARG A 109 -6.15 5.59 23.38
N ALA A 110 -5.81 4.43 23.95
CA ALA A 110 -5.41 4.33 25.35
C ALA A 110 -4.14 5.16 25.65
N ILE A 111 -3.12 5.10 24.78
CA ILE A 111 -1.90 5.92 24.93
C ILE A 111 -2.24 7.42 24.85
N TYR A 112 -3.11 7.81 23.93
CA TYR A 112 -3.52 9.20 23.77
C TYR A 112 -4.36 9.70 24.95
N GLU A 113 -5.29 8.89 25.47
CA GLU A 113 -6.08 9.21 26.66
C GLU A 113 -5.17 9.39 27.88
N VAL A 114 -4.24 8.45 28.12
CA VAL A 114 -3.25 8.57 29.21
C VAL A 114 -2.38 9.82 29.05
N ALA A 115 -1.90 10.12 27.84
CA ALA A 115 -1.07 11.31 27.59
C ALA A 115 -1.85 12.63 27.73
N MET A 116 -3.17 12.61 27.54
CA MET A 116 -4.05 13.76 27.75
C MET A 116 -4.53 13.90 29.20
N ASP A 117 -4.52 12.80 29.96
CA ASP A 117 -4.94 12.74 31.35
C ASP A 117 -3.80 12.93 32.37
N ASP A 118 -2.54 13.03 31.92
CA ASP A 118 -1.36 13.33 32.75
C ASP A 118 -1.64 14.51 33.71
N GLU A 119 -1.54 14.26 35.02
CA GLU A 119 -1.95 15.19 36.09
C GLU A 119 -1.21 16.54 36.02
N GLU A 120 0.02 16.58 35.50
CA GLU A 120 0.80 17.80 35.30
C GLU A 120 0.12 18.83 34.37
N LEU A 121 -0.73 18.37 33.44
CA LEU A 121 -1.51 19.24 32.54
C LEU A 121 -2.83 19.73 33.17
N LYS A 122 -3.39 18.97 34.12
CA LYS A 122 -4.64 19.33 34.81
C LYS A 122 -4.40 20.28 35.98
N GLU A 123 -3.32 20.09 36.73
CA GLU A 123 -3.02 20.89 37.93
C GLU A 123 -2.70 22.37 37.63
N ARG A 124 -2.16 22.70 36.44
CA ARG A 124 -1.90 24.11 36.07
C ARG A 124 -3.13 24.89 35.63
N LYS A 125 -4.20 24.22 35.19
CA LYS A 125 -5.47 24.86 34.84
C LYS A 125 -6.24 25.38 36.06
N ILE A 126 -5.92 24.87 37.25
CA ILE A 126 -6.53 25.31 38.52
C ILE A 126 -5.77 26.51 39.10
N ILE A 127 -4.48 26.66 38.80
CA ILE A 127 -3.66 27.78 39.29
C ILE A 127 -3.86 29.06 38.45
N SER A 128 -4.26 28.96 37.17
CA SER A 128 -4.42 30.13 36.29
C SER A 128 -5.78 30.86 36.40
N VAL A 129 -6.71 30.40 37.24
CA VAL A 129 -8.04 31.03 37.37
C VAL A 129 -8.10 32.08 38.50
N ASP A 130 -7.15 32.08 39.43
CA ASP A 130 -7.06 33.09 40.47
C ASP A 130 -5.81 33.97 40.30
N GLY A 131 -5.95 35.01 39.47
CA GLY A 131 -5.19 36.25 39.62
C GLY A 131 -4.24 36.63 38.50
N LYS A 132 -4.70 37.49 37.59
CA LYS A 132 -4.33 38.92 37.51
C LYS A 132 -4.73 39.52 36.17
N GLU A 133 -5.57 40.55 36.28
CA GLU A 133 -5.70 41.61 35.28
C GLU A 133 -4.33 42.26 35.06
N LEU A 134 -3.84 42.28 33.81
CA LEU A 134 -2.88 43.30 33.38
C LEU A 134 -2.89 43.45 31.86
N GLU A 135 -3.54 44.55 31.48
CA GLU A 135 -3.18 45.53 30.45
C GLU A 135 -2.67 45.06 29.08
N THR A 136 -3.50 45.38 28.11
CA THR A 136 -3.27 45.44 26.66
C THR A 136 -2.07 46.32 26.28
N GLY A 137 -0.98 45.70 25.84
CA GLY A 137 0.10 46.33 25.08
C GLY A 137 0.01 45.92 23.60
N LYS A 138 -0.25 46.90 22.74
CA LYS A 138 -0.15 46.80 21.28
C LYS A 138 1.32 46.62 20.88
N GLU A 139 1.65 45.59 20.11
CA GLU A 139 2.87 45.58 19.30
C GLU A 139 2.60 45.08 17.89
N GLU A 140 3.26 45.78 16.97
CA GLU A 140 3.12 45.77 15.52
C GLU A 140 3.71 44.50 14.90
N ILE A 141 2.98 43.93 13.95
CA ILE A 141 3.40 42.80 13.13
C ILE A 141 4.32 43.34 12.02
N ALA A 142 5.63 43.17 12.20
CA ALA A 142 6.61 43.31 11.14
C ALA A 142 6.78 41.97 10.41
N SER A 143 6.30 41.93 9.17
CA SER A 143 6.47 40.87 8.19
C SER A 143 7.94 40.60 7.87
N LYS A 144 8.38 39.36 8.06
CA LYS A 144 9.60 38.80 7.47
C LYS A 144 9.25 37.50 6.76
N ASP A 145 9.25 37.57 5.43
CA ASP A 145 9.27 36.42 4.54
C ASP A 145 10.56 35.61 4.73
N PRO A 146 10.50 34.27 4.68
CA PRO A 146 11.66 33.47 4.32
C PRO A 146 11.49 32.92 2.89
N ASP A 147 12.40 33.35 2.02
CA ASP A 147 12.70 32.71 0.75
C ASP A 147 13.01 31.22 0.98
N LEU A 148 12.26 30.34 0.33
CA LEU A 148 12.55 28.91 0.27
C LEU A 148 13.26 28.58 -1.05
N GLU A 149 14.56 28.33 -0.91
CA GLU A 149 15.44 27.78 -1.93
C GLU A 149 14.94 26.41 -2.42
N ILE A 150 14.85 26.29 -3.74
CA ILE A 150 14.56 25.07 -4.47
C ILE A 150 15.82 24.18 -4.43
N VAL A 151 15.83 23.20 -3.53
CA VAL A 151 16.84 22.14 -3.50
C VAL A 151 16.55 21.15 -4.63
N GLN A 152 17.39 21.19 -5.67
CA GLN A 152 17.47 20.14 -6.69
C GLN A 152 18.04 18.87 -6.06
N GLY A 153 17.17 17.93 -5.72
CA GLY A 153 17.52 16.56 -5.36
C GLY A 153 17.89 15.76 -6.61
N LYS A 154 19.08 15.19 -6.57
CA LYS A 154 19.76 14.43 -7.62
C LYS A 154 19.25 12.99 -7.61
N ASP A 155 18.80 12.51 -8.76
CA ASP A 155 18.45 11.11 -9.00
C ASP A 155 19.72 10.25 -9.03
N ASP A 156 19.89 9.36 -8.05
CA ASP A 156 20.84 8.25 -8.12
C ASP A 156 20.05 6.94 -8.28
N SER A 157 20.26 6.32 -9.44
CA SER A 157 19.68 5.06 -9.85
C SER A 157 20.73 3.96 -9.68
N ASP A 158 20.55 3.12 -8.66
CA ASP A 158 21.35 1.90 -8.49
C ASP A 158 20.49 0.66 -8.74
N GLU A 159 20.64 0.10 -9.95
CA GLU A 159 20.33 -1.29 -10.26
C GLU A 159 21.44 -2.21 -9.71
N PRO A 160 21.11 -3.34 -9.07
CA PRO A 160 21.99 -4.48 -9.06
C PRO A 160 21.45 -5.61 -9.93
N LYS A 161 22.19 -5.90 -10.99
CA LYS A 161 22.12 -7.14 -11.78
C LYS A 161 22.45 -8.35 -10.89
N SER A 162 21.52 -9.31 -10.81
CA SER A 162 21.82 -10.65 -10.29
C SER A 162 21.29 -11.71 -11.25
N GLN A 163 22.09 -12.03 -12.27
CA GLN A 163 22.00 -13.29 -12.99
C GLN A 163 22.60 -14.40 -12.11
N LYS A 164 21.78 -15.33 -11.65
CA LYS A 164 22.24 -16.65 -11.16
C LYS A 164 21.60 -17.73 -12.01
N SER A 165 22.44 -18.33 -12.84
CA SER A 165 22.20 -19.55 -13.60
C SER A 165 21.95 -20.73 -12.68
N PHE A 166 20.78 -21.35 -12.77
CA PHE A 166 20.55 -22.71 -12.25
C PHE A 166 21.06 -23.72 -13.29
N LYS A 167 22.11 -24.46 -12.94
CA LYS A 167 22.55 -25.63 -13.69
C LYS A 167 21.69 -26.82 -13.27
N ILE A 168 20.98 -27.40 -14.23
CA ILE A 168 20.23 -28.65 -14.10
C ILE A 168 21.25 -29.79 -13.99
N LEU A 169 21.06 -30.62 -12.97
CA LEU A 169 21.79 -31.88 -12.77
C LEU A 169 21.21 -32.91 -13.74
N GLU A 170 21.99 -33.26 -14.78
CA GLU A 170 21.75 -34.43 -15.63
C GLU A 170 22.13 -35.69 -14.84
N PHE A 171 21.13 -36.57 -14.65
CA PHE A 171 21.26 -37.86 -14.01
C PHE A 171 21.50 -38.90 -15.11
N ASN A 172 22.75 -39.35 -15.26
CA ASN A 172 23.11 -40.40 -16.20
C ASN A 172 22.60 -41.76 -15.70
N VAL A 173 21.67 -42.34 -16.44
CA VAL A 173 21.18 -43.71 -16.30
C VAL A 173 22.28 -44.67 -16.78
N LEU A 174 22.73 -45.56 -15.89
CA LEU A 174 23.65 -46.65 -16.21
C LEU A 174 22.90 -47.71 -17.02
N GLU A 175 23.15 -47.73 -18.33
CA GLU A 175 22.75 -48.78 -19.26
C GLU A 175 23.54 -50.07 -18.93
N SER A 176 22.84 -51.07 -18.41
CA SER A 176 23.41 -52.38 -18.06
C SER A 176 23.27 -53.33 -19.24
N GLN A 177 24.41 -53.83 -19.73
CA GLN A 177 24.51 -54.76 -20.85
C GLN A 177 23.88 -56.14 -20.53
N PRO A 178 23.32 -56.85 -21.54
CA PRO A 178 22.86 -58.22 -21.36
C PRO A 178 24.03 -59.21 -21.38
N ILE A 179 24.03 -60.13 -20.40
CA ILE A 179 24.94 -61.27 -20.30
C ILE A 179 24.39 -62.40 -21.18
N ASP A 180 25.10 -62.72 -22.26
CA ASP A 180 24.90 -63.94 -23.05
C ASP A 180 25.35 -65.16 -22.23
N VAL A 181 24.42 -66.05 -21.89
CA VAL A 181 24.73 -67.35 -21.28
C VAL A 181 24.76 -68.42 -22.37
N GLU A 182 25.95 -68.99 -22.52
CA GLU A 182 26.33 -70.06 -23.43
C GLU A 182 25.44 -71.30 -23.34
N LYS A 183 25.12 -71.86 -24.51
CA LYS A 183 24.48 -73.16 -24.68
C LYS A 183 25.48 -74.29 -24.39
N SER A 184 25.32 -74.98 -23.26
CA SER A 184 25.95 -76.28 -23.02
C SER A 184 25.14 -77.39 -23.71
N LYS A 185 25.66 -77.94 -24.81
CA LYS A 185 25.24 -79.23 -25.38
C LYS A 185 25.80 -80.34 -24.50
N PHE A 186 24.94 -81.20 -23.95
CA PHE A 186 25.33 -82.46 -23.32
C PHE A 186 24.94 -83.62 -24.25
N VAL A 187 25.83 -84.61 -24.29
CA VAL A 187 25.98 -85.66 -25.30
C VAL A 187 25.03 -86.83 -25.05
N GLU A 188 24.32 -87.25 -26.10
CA GLU A 188 23.61 -88.53 -26.19
C GLU A 188 24.62 -89.69 -26.21
N GLY A 189 24.41 -90.69 -25.36
CA GLY A 189 25.15 -91.96 -25.40
C GLY A 189 24.50 -92.92 -26.40
N GLU A 190 25.22 -93.23 -27.47
CA GLU A 190 24.87 -94.23 -28.48
C GLU A 190 25.15 -95.67 -28.00
N ASP A 191 24.20 -96.54 -28.31
CA ASP A 191 24.30 -98.00 -28.27
C ASP A 191 25.30 -98.53 -29.32
N LEU A 192 26.09 -99.55 -28.97
CA LEU A 192 26.80 -100.40 -29.95
C LEU A 192 26.68 -101.87 -29.58
N ASP A 193 26.18 -102.62 -30.56
CA ASP A 193 25.93 -104.06 -30.60
C ASP A 193 27.19 -104.83 -31.06
N ALA A 194 27.32 -106.08 -30.56
CA ALA A 194 28.10 -107.29 -30.94
C ALA A 194 29.24 -107.24 -32.00
N PRO A 195 30.27 -108.15 -32.03
CA PRO A 195 30.13 -109.62 -31.80
C PRO A 195 31.36 -110.44 -31.25
N GLN A 196 31.06 -111.73 -30.96
CA GLN A 196 31.91 -112.94 -30.74
C GLN A 196 33.05 -113.15 -31.78
N PRO A 197 34.10 -114.04 -31.62
CA PRO A 197 33.95 -115.49 -31.29
C PRO A 197 35.16 -116.35 -30.73
N GLN A 198 34.83 -117.62 -30.36
CA GLN A 198 35.53 -118.93 -30.60
C GLN A 198 36.79 -119.41 -29.80
N ILE A 199 36.68 -120.58 -29.12
CA ILE A 199 37.37 -121.92 -29.37
C ILE A 199 38.61 -122.12 -28.43
N GLU A 200 38.92 -123.24 -27.73
CA GLU A 200 39.20 -124.66 -28.08
C GLU A 200 39.37 -125.50 -26.77
N SER A 201 38.80 -126.72 -26.63
CA SER A 201 39.43 -128.09 -26.56
C SER A 201 40.28 -128.40 -25.28
N GLN A 202 40.38 -129.59 -24.64
CA GLN A 202 40.49 -131.03 -24.98
C GLN A 202 40.06 -131.87 -23.73
N GLU A 203 39.33 -133.00 -23.79
CA GLU A 203 39.64 -134.40 -24.17
C GLU A 203 40.46 -135.29 -23.18
N THR A 204 39.96 -136.55 -23.03
CA THR A 204 40.58 -137.85 -22.62
C THR A 204 40.26 -138.41 -21.21
N THR A 205 40.17 -139.73 -20.89
CA THR A 205 39.76 -141.02 -21.54
C THR A 205 39.65 -142.11 -20.42
N HIS A 206 38.77 -143.11 -20.62
CA HIS A 206 38.63 -144.47 -20.04
C HIS A 206 39.71 -145.12 -19.14
N GLU A 207 39.25 -145.85 -18.10
CA GLU A 207 39.63 -147.26 -17.77
C GLU A 207 38.64 -147.87 -16.74
N GLU A 208 38.00 -148.99 -17.08
CA GLU A 208 37.03 -149.71 -16.23
C GLU A 208 37.65 -150.94 -15.53
N ASP A 209 37.07 -151.30 -14.39
CA ASP A 209 37.12 -152.61 -13.72
C ASP A 209 38.26 -152.97 -12.74
N ARG A 210 38.61 -152.00 -11.90
CA ARG A 210 38.80 -152.14 -10.44
C ARG A 210 38.47 -150.79 -9.81
N SER A 211 37.37 -150.58 -9.10
CA SER A 211 36.53 -151.52 -8.40
C SER A 211 35.38 -150.70 -7.85
N LEU A 212 34.18 -150.99 -8.34
CA LEU A 212 32.84 -150.47 -8.00
C LEU A 212 32.53 -150.26 -6.49
N GLN A 213 33.43 -150.62 -5.58
CA GLN A 213 33.41 -150.26 -4.16
C GLN A 213 33.86 -148.81 -3.88
N LYS A 214 34.88 -148.29 -4.58
CA LYS A 214 35.27 -146.86 -4.47
C LYS A 214 34.21 -145.95 -5.10
N LEU A 215 33.49 -146.42 -6.12
CA LEU A 215 32.38 -145.70 -6.74
C LEU A 215 31.18 -145.59 -5.79
N LYS A 216 30.83 -146.64 -5.04
CA LYS A 216 29.78 -146.57 -4.01
C LYS A 216 30.14 -145.64 -2.85
N GLN A 217 31.42 -145.57 -2.47
CA GLN A 217 31.91 -144.65 -1.42
C GLN A 217 32.01 -143.20 -1.92
N ALA A 218 32.39 -142.98 -3.18
CA ALA A 218 32.33 -141.67 -3.83
C ALA A 218 30.90 -141.18 -4.07
N ILE A 219 29.96 -142.07 -4.41
CA ILE A 219 28.52 -141.75 -4.51
C ILE A 219 27.91 -141.42 -3.14
N ALA A 220 28.39 -142.03 -2.04
CA ALA A 220 27.98 -141.67 -0.69
C ALA A 220 28.57 -140.33 -0.22
N ALA A 221 29.83 -140.04 -0.54
CA ALA A 221 30.45 -138.72 -0.30
C ALA A 221 29.78 -137.61 -1.16
N LEU A 222 29.44 -137.90 -2.42
CA LEU A 222 28.63 -137.03 -3.28
C LEU A 222 27.17 -136.94 -2.84
N GLY A 223 26.67 -137.94 -2.10
CA GLY A 223 25.33 -137.98 -1.52
C GLY A 223 25.19 -137.07 -0.28
N GLY A 224 26.26 -136.90 0.49
CA GLY A 224 26.35 -135.92 1.58
C GLY A 224 26.53 -134.47 1.09
N ASN A 225 27.23 -134.29 -0.04
CA ASN A 225 27.39 -132.99 -0.68
C ASN A 225 26.09 -132.47 -1.33
N LYS A 226 24.99 -133.24 -1.35
CA LYS A 226 23.66 -132.72 -1.71
C LYS A 226 23.17 -131.65 -0.73
N SER A 227 23.65 -131.65 0.52
CA SER A 227 23.36 -130.59 1.50
C SER A 227 24.09 -129.29 1.16
N GLU A 228 25.38 -129.36 0.80
CA GLU A 228 26.18 -128.19 0.42
C GLU A 228 25.78 -127.65 -0.94
N VAL A 229 25.46 -128.52 -1.89
CA VAL A 229 24.93 -128.13 -3.22
C VAL A 229 23.53 -127.56 -3.09
N SER A 230 22.68 -128.07 -2.18
CA SER A 230 21.36 -127.46 -1.91
C SER A 230 21.49 -126.12 -1.17
N GLN A 231 22.44 -125.98 -0.23
CA GLN A 231 22.71 -124.70 0.44
C GLN A 231 23.31 -123.67 -0.51
N ALA A 232 24.24 -124.08 -1.38
CA ALA A 232 24.79 -123.23 -2.43
C ALA A 232 23.73 -122.87 -3.48
N ALA A 233 22.83 -123.79 -3.84
CA ALA A 233 21.70 -123.51 -4.74
C ALA A 233 20.67 -122.59 -4.09
N GLN A 234 20.42 -122.72 -2.79
CA GLN A 234 19.52 -121.85 -2.03
C GLN A 234 20.12 -120.45 -1.87
N GLN A 235 21.41 -120.33 -1.54
CA GLN A 235 22.14 -119.04 -1.52
C GLN A 235 22.23 -118.40 -2.91
N LEU A 236 22.37 -119.21 -3.98
CA LEU A 236 22.31 -118.74 -5.36
C LEU A 236 20.88 -118.24 -5.71
N GLN A 237 19.85 -118.90 -5.19
CA GLN A 237 18.47 -118.50 -5.42
C GLN A 237 18.12 -117.22 -4.63
N GLU A 238 18.54 -117.13 -3.37
CA GLU A 238 18.40 -115.94 -2.53
C GLU A 238 19.17 -114.75 -3.14
N SER A 239 20.42 -114.93 -3.57
CA SER A 239 21.18 -113.88 -4.27
C SER A 239 20.58 -113.51 -5.64
N LYS A 240 19.98 -114.45 -6.36
CA LYS A 240 19.21 -114.16 -7.59
C LYS A 240 17.96 -113.36 -7.31
N ASP A 241 17.23 -113.68 -6.25
CA ASP A 241 16.00 -112.99 -5.86
C ASP A 241 16.32 -111.62 -5.25
N GLU A 242 17.44 -111.47 -4.53
CA GLU A 242 18.01 -110.18 -4.11
C GLU A 242 18.47 -109.34 -5.31
N LEU A 243 19.16 -109.93 -6.30
CA LEU A 243 19.53 -109.21 -7.53
C LEU A 243 18.30 -108.79 -8.33
N LYS A 244 17.23 -109.58 -8.35
CA LYS A 244 15.95 -109.17 -8.96
C LYS A 244 15.32 -108.01 -8.20
N LYS A 245 15.22 -108.09 -6.87
CA LYS A 245 14.73 -106.99 -6.04
C LYS A 245 15.54 -105.71 -6.23
N LEU A 246 16.87 -105.79 -6.20
CA LEU A 246 17.76 -104.66 -6.43
C LEU A 246 17.61 -104.08 -7.85
N LYS A 247 17.35 -104.92 -8.87
CA LYS A 247 17.04 -104.45 -10.22
C LYS A 247 15.68 -103.75 -10.29
N GLU A 248 14.66 -104.30 -9.63
CA GLU A 248 13.33 -103.69 -9.53
C GLU A 248 13.40 -102.36 -8.77
N ASP A 249 14.11 -102.30 -7.65
CA ASP A 249 14.36 -101.08 -6.87
C ASP A 249 15.14 -100.05 -7.70
N LEU A 250 16.18 -100.46 -8.43
CA LEU A 250 16.92 -99.58 -9.34
C LEU A 250 16.00 -99.03 -10.44
N ASP A 251 15.13 -99.84 -11.02
CA ASP A 251 14.21 -99.41 -12.08
C ASP A 251 13.09 -98.53 -11.54
N THR A 252 12.59 -98.77 -10.33
CA THR A 252 11.63 -97.88 -9.66
C THR A 252 12.27 -96.53 -9.32
N GLU A 253 13.48 -96.51 -8.77
CA GLU A 253 14.25 -95.26 -8.53
C GLU A 253 14.55 -94.52 -9.83
N LYS A 254 14.89 -95.22 -10.92
CA LYS A 254 15.05 -94.61 -12.26
C LYS A 254 13.76 -93.97 -12.76
N ARG A 255 12.59 -94.59 -12.54
CA ARG A 255 11.30 -94.00 -12.92
C ARG A 255 10.98 -92.78 -12.06
N VAL A 256 11.10 -92.90 -10.74
CA VAL A 256 10.85 -91.80 -9.79
C VAL A 256 11.78 -90.61 -10.06
N THR A 257 13.05 -90.84 -10.38
CA THR A 257 13.99 -89.77 -10.72
C THR A 257 13.66 -89.12 -12.07
N LYS A 258 13.24 -89.90 -13.08
CA LYS A 258 12.75 -89.35 -14.35
C LYS A 258 11.49 -88.50 -14.17
N ASP A 259 10.52 -88.98 -13.40
CA ASP A 259 9.29 -88.24 -13.13
C ASP A 259 9.58 -86.92 -12.40
N LYS A 260 10.48 -86.95 -11.40
CA LYS A 260 10.97 -85.73 -10.73
C LYS A 260 11.68 -84.78 -11.68
N LEU A 261 12.47 -85.28 -12.63
CA LEU A 261 13.14 -84.44 -13.63
C LEU A 261 12.11 -83.76 -14.54
N LEU A 262 11.10 -84.49 -15.01
CA LEU A 262 10.01 -83.93 -15.81
C LEU A 262 9.22 -82.87 -15.01
N ASP A 263 8.88 -83.15 -13.76
CA ASP A 263 8.22 -82.18 -12.87
C ASP A 263 9.06 -80.89 -12.69
N LEU A 264 10.40 -81.03 -12.59
CA LEU A 264 11.31 -79.89 -12.50
C LEU A 264 11.39 -79.13 -13.82
N GLU A 265 11.43 -79.82 -14.96
CA GLU A 265 11.43 -79.21 -16.29
C GLU A 265 10.14 -78.40 -16.53
N ASP A 266 8.99 -78.94 -16.17
CA ASP A 266 7.70 -78.26 -16.27
C ASP A 266 7.65 -77.02 -15.36
N ARG A 267 8.14 -77.13 -14.12
CA ARG A 267 8.27 -75.96 -13.22
C ARG A 267 9.22 -74.90 -13.77
N ILE A 268 10.33 -75.30 -14.39
CA ILE A 268 11.28 -74.37 -15.03
C ILE A 268 10.60 -73.69 -16.22
N ALA A 269 9.84 -74.41 -17.04
CA ALA A 269 9.10 -73.84 -18.15
C ALA A 269 8.03 -72.83 -17.67
N GLU A 270 7.27 -73.20 -16.64
CA GLU A 270 6.23 -72.34 -16.05
C GLU A 270 6.83 -71.07 -15.44
N THR A 271 7.93 -71.19 -14.68
CA THR A 271 8.62 -70.02 -14.08
C THR A 271 9.24 -69.12 -15.15
N LYS A 272 9.83 -69.69 -16.21
CA LYS A 272 10.33 -68.90 -17.36
C LYS A 272 9.19 -68.14 -18.06
N TYR A 273 8.03 -68.78 -18.25
CA TYR A 273 6.86 -68.12 -18.83
C TYR A 273 6.37 -66.98 -17.94
N LYS A 274 6.20 -67.23 -16.64
CA LYS A 274 5.81 -66.20 -15.65
C LYS A 274 6.80 -65.03 -15.65
N LEU A 275 8.10 -65.29 -15.70
CA LEU A 275 9.13 -64.25 -15.75
C LEU A 275 8.99 -63.38 -17.01
N ARG A 276 8.75 -63.98 -18.18
CA ARG A 276 8.51 -63.23 -19.43
C ARG A 276 7.23 -62.40 -19.36
N CYS A 277 6.16 -62.94 -18.77
CA CYS A 277 4.92 -62.19 -18.55
C CYS A 277 5.17 -60.96 -17.67
N VAL A 278 5.86 -61.13 -16.54
CA VAL A 278 6.19 -60.03 -15.62
C VAL A 278 7.08 -58.99 -16.31
N SER A 279 8.12 -59.42 -17.05
CA SER A 279 8.98 -58.52 -17.81
C SER A 279 8.16 -57.66 -18.78
N ARG A 280 7.25 -58.27 -19.55
CA ARG A 280 6.42 -57.55 -20.51
C ARG A 280 5.44 -56.57 -19.83
N VAL A 281 4.89 -56.94 -18.67
CA VAL A 281 4.05 -56.03 -17.88
C VAL A 281 4.87 -54.85 -17.39
N ASN A 282 6.06 -55.08 -16.86
CA ASN A 282 6.97 -54.04 -16.40
C ASN A 282 7.39 -53.08 -17.55
N ASP A 283 7.69 -53.61 -18.74
CA ASP A 283 8.01 -52.78 -19.91
C ASP A 283 6.83 -51.87 -20.31
N LEU A 284 5.60 -52.39 -20.23
CA LEU A 284 4.38 -51.62 -20.49
C LEU A 284 4.17 -50.56 -19.41
N GLU A 285 4.30 -50.91 -18.12
CA GLU A 285 4.20 -49.98 -16.99
C GLU A 285 5.22 -48.86 -17.11
N TYR A 286 6.49 -49.20 -17.40
CA TYR A 286 7.54 -48.22 -17.64
C TYR A 286 7.19 -47.28 -18.80
N SER A 287 6.74 -47.81 -19.94
CA SER A 287 6.35 -46.99 -21.09
C SER A 287 5.15 -46.07 -20.80
N LEU A 288 4.22 -46.51 -19.95
CA LEU A 288 3.07 -45.73 -19.52
C LEU A 288 3.50 -44.59 -18.59
N VAL A 289 4.35 -44.88 -17.61
CA VAL A 289 4.90 -43.88 -16.68
C VAL A 289 5.72 -42.85 -17.45
N GLN A 290 6.56 -43.28 -18.39
CA GLN A 290 7.35 -42.38 -19.22
C GLN A 290 6.47 -41.41 -20.02
N ARG A 291 5.46 -41.92 -20.75
CA ARG A 291 4.52 -41.07 -21.51
C ARG A 291 3.72 -40.13 -20.62
N TRP A 292 3.33 -40.59 -19.43
CA TRP A 292 2.63 -39.76 -18.46
C TRP A 292 3.51 -38.61 -17.97
N GLU A 293 4.78 -38.88 -17.68
CA GLU A 293 5.74 -37.86 -17.26
C GLU A 293 6.05 -36.86 -18.39
N GLU A 294 6.28 -37.34 -19.61
CA GLU A 294 6.45 -36.49 -20.79
C GLU A 294 5.23 -35.58 -21.00
N GLY A 295 4.01 -36.12 -20.89
CA GLY A 295 2.77 -35.35 -20.98
C GLY A 295 2.64 -34.30 -19.88
N ARG A 296 2.98 -34.65 -18.64
CA ARG A 296 2.98 -33.73 -17.48
C ARG A 296 3.98 -32.59 -17.67
N LEU A 297 5.19 -32.88 -18.14
CA LEU A 297 6.22 -31.88 -18.42
C LEU A 297 5.83 -30.95 -19.58
N ALA A 298 5.28 -31.50 -20.65
CA ALA A 298 4.77 -30.71 -21.78
C ALA A 298 3.63 -29.78 -21.35
N GLN A 299 2.66 -30.29 -20.58
CA GLN A 299 1.57 -29.48 -20.03
C GLN A 299 2.10 -28.37 -19.11
N GLY A 300 3.04 -28.70 -18.23
CA GLY A 300 3.70 -27.72 -17.35
C GLY A 300 4.39 -26.62 -18.14
N THR A 301 5.08 -26.97 -19.22
CA THR A 301 5.76 -26.01 -20.11
C THR A 301 4.75 -25.09 -20.81
N ILE A 302 3.69 -25.64 -21.39
CA ILE A 302 2.64 -24.86 -22.07
C ILE A 302 1.95 -23.90 -21.09
N TRP A 303 1.67 -24.34 -19.86
CA TRP A 303 1.06 -23.51 -18.84
C TRP A 303 2.00 -22.39 -18.38
N GLY A 304 3.28 -22.72 -18.16
CA GLY A 304 4.32 -21.75 -17.81
C GLY A 304 4.48 -20.67 -18.88
N GLU A 305 4.63 -21.06 -20.14
CA GLU A 305 4.77 -20.12 -21.25
C GLU A 305 3.52 -19.26 -21.45
N ASN A 306 2.32 -19.82 -21.28
CA ASN A 306 1.08 -19.05 -21.41
C ASN A 306 0.92 -18.03 -20.28
N ALA A 307 1.29 -18.39 -19.05
CA ALA A 307 1.33 -17.45 -17.93
C ALA A 307 2.37 -16.34 -18.18
N GLU A 308 3.58 -16.69 -18.66
CA GLU A 308 4.61 -15.73 -19.02
C GLU A 308 4.12 -14.76 -20.11
N ARG A 309 3.50 -15.27 -21.19
CA ARG A 309 2.90 -14.42 -22.24
C ARG A 309 1.77 -13.53 -21.71
N ALA A 310 1.01 -13.97 -20.70
CA ALA A 310 0.00 -13.13 -20.06
C ALA A 310 0.68 -11.99 -19.28
N TYR A 311 1.66 -12.29 -18.43
CA TYR A 311 2.40 -11.26 -17.70
C TYR A 311 3.13 -10.29 -18.62
N LEU A 312 3.70 -10.74 -19.73
CA LEU A 312 4.34 -9.86 -20.71
C LEU A 312 3.34 -8.90 -21.36
N ARG A 313 2.10 -9.33 -21.65
CA ARG A 313 1.04 -8.44 -22.15
C ARG A 313 0.65 -7.41 -21.09
N ASP A 314 0.47 -7.83 -19.85
CA ASP A 314 0.14 -6.92 -18.75
C ASP A 314 1.25 -5.88 -18.52
N ILE A 315 2.52 -6.30 -18.57
CA ILE A 315 3.68 -5.40 -18.48
C ILE A 315 3.66 -4.37 -19.61
N LEU A 316 3.38 -4.79 -20.85
CA LEU A 316 3.31 -3.87 -21.99
C LEU A 316 2.14 -2.89 -21.84
N ASP A 317 0.98 -3.35 -21.42
CA ASP A 317 -0.20 -2.50 -21.19
C ASP A 317 0.06 -1.48 -20.08
N ILE A 318 0.69 -1.89 -18.97
CA ILE A 318 1.09 -0.99 -17.88
C ILE A 318 2.11 0.04 -18.38
N LYS A 319 3.13 -0.38 -19.15
CA LYS A 319 4.11 0.55 -19.73
C LYS A 319 3.45 1.59 -20.64
N GLN A 320 2.47 1.19 -21.45
CA GLN A 320 1.72 2.12 -22.29
C GLN A 320 0.86 3.09 -21.47
N LYS A 321 0.22 2.63 -20.40
CA LYS A 321 -0.54 3.49 -19.48
C LYS A 321 0.37 4.51 -18.80
N LEU A 322 1.52 4.05 -18.29
CA LEU A 322 2.51 4.90 -17.63
C LEU A 322 3.03 6.00 -18.58
N ALA A 323 3.38 5.66 -19.82
CA ALA A 323 3.81 6.66 -20.81
C ALA A 323 2.72 7.71 -21.13
N ARG A 324 1.44 7.31 -21.13
CA ARG A 324 0.31 8.25 -21.30
C ARG A 324 0.16 9.16 -20.09
N GLU A 325 0.25 8.60 -18.88
CA GLU A 325 0.18 9.36 -17.63
C GLU A 325 1.33 10.36 -17.50
N GLU A 326 2.55 9.96 -17.87
CA GLU A 326 3.72 10.85 -17.91
C GLU A 326 3.49 12.04 -18.85
N ARG A 327 2.97 11.78 -20.07
CA ARG A 327 2.62 12.85 -21.01
C ARG A 327 1.58 13.80 -20.42
N VAL A 328 0.48 13.28 -19.90
CA VAL A 328 -0.57 14.13 -19.28
C VAL A 328 -0.01 14.91 -18.08
N SER A 329 0.85 14.30 -17.28
CA SER A 329 1.52 14.96 -16.15
C SER A 329 2.42 16.10 -16.62
N THR A 330 3.18 15.93 -17.71
CA THR A 330 3.99 17.01 -18.29
C THR A 330 3.13 18.15 -18.81
N GLU A 331 2.04 17.85 -19.52
CA GLU A 331 1.09 18.84 -20.04
C GLU A 331 0.44 19.61 -18.88
N LEU A 332 -0.01 18.93 -17.83
CA LEU A 332 -0.60 19.55 -16.64
C LEU A 332 0.38 20.44 -15.88
N ARG A 333 1.65 20.01 -15.74
CA ARG A 333 2.70 20.84 -15.14
C ARG A 333 2.96 22.09 -15.97
N SER A 334 3.01 21.97 -17.29
CA SER A 334 3.21 23.12 -18.19
C SER A 334 2.06 24.12 -18.11
N PHE A 335 0.81 23.63 -18.04
CA PHE A 335 -0.38 24.45 -17.89
C PHE A 335 -0.38 25.21 -16.57
N ARG A 336 -0.12 24.53 -15.44
CA ARG A 336 -0.02 25.19 -14.13
C ARG A 336 1.10 26.22 -14.10
N GLN A 337 2.24 25.93 -14.72
CA GLN A 337 3.34 26.89 -14.78
C GLN A 337 2.95 28.15 -15.56
N GLN A 338 2.19 28.01 -16.67
CA GLN A 338 1.65 29.14 -17.41
C GLN A 338 0.67 29.97 -16.56
N GLU A 339 -0.25 29.31 -15.86
CA GLU A 339 -1.19 30.00 -14.94
C GLU A 339 -0.45 30.76 -13.84
N ILE A 340 0.58 30.16 -13.25
CA ILE A 340 1.43 30.80 -12.25
C ILE A 340 2.06 32.07 -12.85
N VAL A 341 2.68 31.97 -14.03
CA VAL A 341 3.30 33.14 -14.70
C VAL A 341 2.26 34.23 -15.01
N ASP A 342 1.06 33.85 -15.44
CA ASP A 342 -0.03 34.78 -15.73
C ASP A 342 -0.52 35.51 -14.48
N LEU A 343 -0.66 34.79 -13.36
CA LEU A 343 -1.02 35.38 -12.07
C LEU A 343 0.07 36.32 -11.55
N HIS A 344 1.34 35.94 -11.65
CA HIS A 344 2.47 36.80 -11.27
C HIS A 344 2.48 38.09 -12.09
N ARG A 345 2.29 38.00 -13.41
CA ARG A 345 2.16 39.17 -14.27
C ARG A 345 1.01 40.09 -13.84
N ARG A 346 -0.17 39.53 -13.55
CA ARG A 346 -1.30 40.32 -13.03
C ARG A 346 -0.97 40.99 -11.70
N ILE A 347 -0.29 40.29 -10.78
CA ILE A 347 0.15 40.86 -9.50
C ILE A 347 1.05 42.06 -9.75
N VAL A 348 2.04 41.94 -10.63
CA VAL A 348 2.94 43.06 -10.98
C VAL A 348 2.16 44.22 -11.59
N GLU A 349 1.27 43.97 -12.55
CA GLU A 349 0.41 45.01 -13.14
C GLU A 349 -0.43 45.75 -12.08
N TRP A 350 -1.00 45.02 -11.11
CA TRP A 350 -1.75 45.61 -10.01
C TRP A 350 -0.88 46.40 -9.04
N GLN A 351 0.33 45.92 -8.74
CA GLN A 351 1.30 46.64 -7.93
C GLN A 351 1.71 47.96 -8.59
N GLU A 352 2.02 47.93 -9.89
CA GLU A 352 2.35 49.13 -10.65
C GLU A 352 1.20 50.14 -10.68
N ARG A 353 -0.04 49.66 -10.91
CA ARG A 353 -1.25 50.49 -10.85
C ARG A 353 -1.42 51.11 -9.47
N TYR A 354 -1.32 50.32 -8.41
CA TYR A 354 -1.44 50.81 -7.03
C TYR A 354 -0.41 51.91 -6.74
N VAL A 355 0.86 51.69 -7.08
CA VAL A 355 1.92 52.68 -6.89
C VAL A 355 1.66 53.95 -7.71
N SER A 356 1.18 53.81 -8.96
CA SER A 356 0.84 54.96 -9.80
C SER A 356 -0.32 55.79 -9.24
N GLU A 357 -1.32 55.11 -8.67
CA GLU A 357 -2.50 55.73 -8.09
C GLU A 357 -2.17 56.41 -6.75
N MET A 358 -1.34 55.77 -5.92
CA MET A 358 -0.79 56.39 -4.71
C MET A 358 -0.07 57.70 -5.05
N ARG A 359 0.84 57.68 -6.04
CA ARG A 359 1.52 58.92 -6.49
C ARG A 359 0.55 59.98 -7.02
N ARG A 360 -0.57 59.59 -7.63
CA ARG A 360 -1.60 60.53 -8.11
C ARG A 360 -2.29 61.19 -6.91
N VAL A 361 -2.71 60.40 -5.94
CA VAL A 361 -3.37 60.86 -4.71
C VAL A 361 -2.43 61.73 -3.88
N ASP A 362 -1.16 61.37 -3.76
CA ASP A 362 -0.16 62.17 -3.04
C ASP A 362 -0.01 63.58 -3.64
N ARG A 363 0.08 63.69 -4.98
CA ARG A 363 0.13 65.00 -5.66
C ARG A 363 -1.14 65.81 -5.44
N GLU A 364 -2.30 65.16 -5.43
CA GLU A 364 -3.56 65.83 -5.14
C GLU A 364 -3.58 66.34 -3.70
N ALA A 365 -3.12 65.55 -2.74
CA ALA A 365 -2.97 65.95 -1.34
C ALA A 365 -2.04 67.17 -1.20
N GLU A 366 -0.86 67.15 -1.82
CA GLU A 366 0.07 68.29 -1.85
C GLU A 366 -0.60 69.54 -2.45
N SER A 367 -1.37 69.39 -3.54
CA SER A 367 -2.09 70.51 -4.16
C SER A 367 -3.17 71.11 -3.23
N TRP A 368 -3.86 70.28 -2.46
CA TRP A 368 -4.84 70.70 -1.47
C TRP A 368 -4.16 71.38 -0.28
N GLU A 369 -3.03 70.86 0.19
CA GLU A 369 -2.24 71.49 1.24
C GLU A 369 -1.79 72.89 0.84
N LEU A 370 -1.26 73.07 -0.38
CA LEU A 370 -0.89 74.38 -0.90
C LEU A 370 -2.08 75.33 -0.97
N ARG A 371 -3.25 74.85 -1.43
CA ARG A 371 -4.48 75.67 -1.48
C ARG A 371 -4.95 76.08 -0.08
N ILE A 372 -4.87 75.18 0.90
CA ILE A 372 -5.20 75.48 2.30
C ILE A 372 -4.23 76.53 2.86
N LEU A 373 -2.93 76.41 2.58
CA LEU A 373 -1.92 77.39 3.01
C LEU A 373 -2.17 78.76 2.38
N GLU A 374 -2.52 78.82 1.09
CA GLU A 374 -2.87 80.07 0.42
C GLU A 374 -4.13 80.72 1.05
N GLN A 375 -5.17 79.94 1.31
CA GLN A 375 -6.38 80.42 1.98
C GLN A 375 -6.10 80.92 3.41
N LYS A 376 -5.25 80.23 4.17
CA LYS A 376 -4.81 80.68 5.50
C LYS A 376 -4.12 82.05 5.43
N LYS A 377 -3.20 82.22 4.48
CA LYS A 377 -2.51 83.51 4.24
C LYS A 377 -3.48 84.62 3.84
N GLN A 378 -4.48 84.32 3.01
CA GLN A 378 -5.52 85.29 2.65
C GLN A 378 -6.36 85.68 3.87
N LEU A 379 -6.75 84.72 4.71
CA LEU A 379 -7.49 84.97 5.95
C LEU A 379 -6.69 85.84 6.93
N GLU A 380 -5.39 85.59 7.08
CA GLU A 380 -4.50 86.41 7.90
C GLU A 380 -4.46 87.87 7.42
N ARG A 381 -4.24 88.09 6.12
CA ARG A 381 -4.30 89.44 5.52
C ARG A 381 -5.66 90.12 5.74
N HIS A 382 -6.76 89.37 5.60
CA HIS A 382 -8.08 89.92 5.86
C HIS A 382 -8.29 90.28 7.34
N ARG A 383 -7.71 89.52 8.27
CA ARG A 383 -7.71 89.85 9.70
C ARG A 383 -6.92 91.13 9.98
N GLU A 384 -5.71 91.26 9.42
CA GLU A 384 -4.89 92.48 9.53
C GLU A 384 -5.65 93.71 9.02
N ILE A 385 -6.21 93.64 7.80
CA ILE A 385 -7.01 94.74 7.22
C ILE A 385 -8.24 95.06 8.08
N TYR A 386 -8.89 94.05 8.65
CA TYR A 386 -10.03 94.25 9.54
C TYR A 386 -9.61 94.96 10.82
N GLU A 387 -8.49 94.56 11.43
CA GLU A 387 -7.93 95.21 12.63
C GLU A 387 -7.57 96.68 12.36
N GLU A 388 -6.89 96.98 11.25
CA GLU A 388 -6.58 98.35 10.83
C GLU A 388 -7.84 99.20 10.67
N ARG A 389 -8.85 98.68 9.97
CA ARG A 389 -10.14 99.37 9.78
C ARG A 389 -10.87 99.56 11.10
N MET A 390 -10.81 98.59 12.01
CA MET A 390 -11.43 98.69 13.32
C MET A 390 -10.77 99.77 14.17
N ILE A 391 -9.44 99.88 14.16
CA ILE A 391 -8.70 100.97 14.82
C ILE A 391 -9.14 102.32 14.24
N PHE A 392 -9.14 102.46 12.91
CA PHE A 392 -9.59 103.70 12.25
C PHE A 392 -11.02 104.10 12.64
N VAL A 393 -11.96 103.14 12.66
CA VAL A 393 -13.34 103.39 13.09
C VAL A 393 -13.42 103.82 14.56
N GLN A 394 -12.62 103.20 15.44
CA GLN A 394 -12.56 103.60 16.84
C GLN A 394 -12.02 105.02 17.01
N GLU A 395 -10.93 105.36 16.33
CA GLU A 395 -10.34 106.71 16.32
C GLU A 395 -11.33 107.75 15.79
N TYR A 396 -11.99 107.47 14.67
CA TYR A 396 -13.01 108.37 14.10
C TYR A 396 -14.18 108.57 15.06
N ARG A 397 -14.65 107.52 15.73
CA ARG A 397 -15.70 107.64 16.77
C ARG A 397 -15.23 108.47 17.95
N ALA A 398 -13.99 108.32 18.39
CA ALA A 398 -13.42 109.11 19.48
C ALA A 398 -13.29 110.59 19.10
N GLN A 399 -12.79 110.90 17.90
CA GLN A 399 -12.72 112.27 17.37
C GLN A 399 -14.10 112.91 17.28
N LYS A 400 -15.08 112.19 16.73
CA LYS A 400 -16.46 112.69 16.63
C LYS A 400 -17.10 112.95 17.99
N ALA A 401 -16.80 112.13 19.00
CA ALA A 401 -17.25 112.35 20.38
C ALA A 401 -16.62 113.61 21.00
N GLU A 402 -15.33 113.86 20.76
CA GLU A 402 -14.67 115.10 21.21
C GLU A 402 -15.18 116.33 20.47
N GLU A 403 -15.43 116.26 19.17
CA GLU A 403 -16.08 117.33 18.40
C GLU A 403 -17.47 117.66 18.95
N GLN A 404 -18.29 116.63 19.23
CA GLN A 404 -19.60 116.81 19.86
C GLN A 404 -19.46 117.46 21.24
N ARG A 405 -18.54 116.99 22.08
CA ARG A 405 -18.28 117.57 23.40
C ARG A 405 -17.87 119.04 23.32
N LEU A 406 -17.01 119.41 22.37
CA LEU A 406 -16.60 120.80 22.14
C LEU A 406 -17.78 121.65 21.65
N HIS A 407 -18.59 121.12 20.75
CA HIS A 407 -19.80 121.78 20.26
C HIS A 407 -20.80 122.02 21.40
N ASP A 408 -21.08 121.00 22.21
CA ASP A 408 -21.97 121.11 23.38
C ASP A 408 -21.46 122.15 24.38
N LEU A 409 -20.14 122.21 24.60
CA LEU A 409 -19.53 123.21 25.47
C LEU A 409 -19.65 124.63 24.89
N GLN A 410 -19.53 124.80 23.57
CA GLN A 410 -19.77 126.08 22.89
C GLN A 410 -21.24 126.49 22.98
N VAL A 411 -22.17 125.57 22.71
CA VAL A 411 -23.61 125.81 22.85
C VAL A 411 -23.92 126.23 24.28
N HIS A 412 -23.42 125.50 25.28
CA HIS A 412 -23.58 125.86 26.69
C HIS A 412 -23.01 127.24 27.03
N ARG A 413 -21.83 127.61 26.50
CA ARG A 413 -21.26 128.97 26.66
C ARG A 413 -22.16 130.05 26.06
N ILE A 414 -22.69 129.81 24.86
CA ILE A 414 -23.63 130.74 24.19
C ILE A 414 -24.91 130.85 25.01
N GLU A 415 -25.47 129.75 25.49
CA GLU A 415 -26.65 129.75 26.36
C GLU A 415 -26.42 130.56 27.66
N CYS A 416 -25.27 130.37 28.32
CA CYS A 416 -24.88 131.18 29.47
C CYS A 416 -24.74 132.67 29.12
N ALA A 417 -24.12 133.00 27.99
CA ALA A 417 -23.96 134.38 27.53
C ALA A 417 -25.32 135.02 27.20
N VAL A 418 -26.23 134.30 26.53
CA VAL A 418 -27.61 134.73 26.26
C VAL A 418 -28.37 134.96 27.56
N ARG A 419 -28.24 134.06 28.55
CA ARG A 419 -28.82 134.22 29.89
C ARG A 419 -28.29 135.47 30.60
N LEU A 420 -26.98 135.70 30.59
CA LEU A 420 -26.35 136.90 31.15
C LEU A 420 -26.80 138.17 30.44
N GLN A 421 -26.84 138.16 29.10
CA GLN A 421 -27.32 139.29 28.30
C GLN A 421 -28.79 139.59 28.60
N ALA A 422 -29.65 138.57 28.66
CA ALA A 422 -31.06 138.71 29.01
C ALA A 422 -31.23 139.25 30.44
N TRP A 423 -30.44 138.76 31.41
CA TRP A 423 -30.42 139.27 32.78
C TRP A 423 -29.98 140.73 32.85
N TRP A 424 -28.92 141.11 32.14
CA TRP A 424 -28.41 142.48 32.11
C TRP A 424 -29.41 143.43 31.42
N ARG A 425 -29.96 143.05 30.27
CA ARG A 425 -31.02 143.81 29.58
C ARG A 425 -32.26 143.97 30.46
N GLY A 426 -32.71 142.89 31.11
CA GLY A 426 -33.82 142.95 32.07
C GLY A 426 -33.53 143.87 33.26
N THR A 427 -32.29 143.87 33.76
CA THR A 427 -31.84 144.76 34.84
C THR A 427 -31.75 146.21 34.38
N MET A 428 -31.25 146.49 33.18
CA MET A 428 -31.24 147.83 32.58
C MET A 428 -32.66 148.40 32.46
N VAL A 429 -33.62 147.59 32.00
CA VAL A 429 -35.03 147.98 31.88
C VAL A 429 -35.63 148.27 33.27
N ARG A 430 -35.39 147.41 34.26
CA ARG A 430 -35.91 147.60 35.63
C ARG A 430 -35.28 148.81 36.35
N ARG A 431 -33.98 149.05 36.17
CA ARG A 431 -33.26 150.19 36.78
C ARG A 431 -33.33 151.48 35.95
N GLY A 432 -33.95 151.46 34.76
CA GLY A 432 -34.11 152.63 33.89
C GLY A 432 -32.79 153.18 33.32
N LEU A 433 -31.79 152.31 33.13
CA LEU A 433 -30.48 152.66 32.56
C LEU A 433 -30.53 152.59 31.02
N GLY A 434 -29.93 153.57 30.35
CA GLY A 434 -29.89 153.66 28.88
C GLY A 434 -31.16 154.26 28.24
N PRO A 435 -31.52 153.88 26.99
CA PRO A 435 -32.65 154.45 26.23
C PRO A 435 -34.02 154.28 26.90
N PHE A 436 -34.11 153.42 27.92
CA PHE A 436 -35.33 153.11 28.67
C PHE A 436 -35.60 154.07 29.84
N LYS A 437 -34.77 155.11 30.01
CA LYS A 437 -35.03 156.17 30.99
C LYS A 437 -36.30 156.93 30.58
N LYS A 438 -37.38 156.78 31.35
CA LYS A 438 -38.66 157.46 31.11
C LYS A 438 -38.43 158.98 31.05
N LYS A 439 -38.53 159.59 29.85
CA LYS A 439 -38.47 161.05 29.69
C LYS A 439 -39.75 161.69 30.27
N PRO A 440 -39.65 162.81 31.00
CA PRO A 440 -40.82 163.51 31.53
C PRO A 440 -41.68 164.13 30.41
N LYS A 441 -43.00 163.91 30.49
CA LYS A 441 -44.05 164.29 29.53
C LYS A 441 -44.20 165.83 29.42
N ARG A 442 -44.13 166.40 28.21
CA ARG A 442 -44.44 167.82 27.91
C ARG A 442 -45.48 167.89 26.78
N GLY A 443 -46.57 168.64 26.95
CA GLY A 443 -47.80 168.53 26.16
C GLY A 443 -48.08 169.59 25.06
N LYS A 444 -48.99 169.19 24.16
CA LYS A 444 -50.15 169.90 23.52
C LYS A 444 -49.97 171.24 22.76
N ARG A 445 -50.25 171.19 21.44
CA ARG A 445 -50.95 172.14 20.52
C ARG A 445 -51.06 171.37 19.17
N GLY A 446 -52.12 171.26 18.39
CA GLY A 446 -53.24 172.16 18.07
C GLY A 446 -53.28 172.33 16.53
N LYS A 447 -54.10 171.50 15.85
CA LYS A 447 -54.73 171.54 14.48
C LYS A 447 -54.41 172.70 13.50
N PRO A 448 -54.46 172.49 12.15
CA PRO A 448 -55.75 172.40 11.43
C PRO A 448 -55.86 171.55 10.12
N LYS A 449 -57.12 171.19 9.80
CA LYS A 449 -57.79 170.87 8.50
C LYS A 449 -57.18 169.79 7.59
N LYS A 450 -57.95 168.84 7.03
CA LYS A 450 -59.40 168.69 6.85
C LYS A 450 -60.08 167.83 7.89
#